data_AF-A0A5M6D8I7-F1
#
_entry.id   AF-A0A5M6D8I7-F1
#
_cell.length_a   1.000
_cell.length_b   1.000
_cell.length_c   1.000
_cell.angle_alpha   90.00
_cell.angle_beta   90.00
_cell.angle_gamma   90.00
#
_symmetry.space_group_name_H-M   'P 1'
#
loop_
_entity.id
_entity.type
_entity.pdbx_description
1 polymer ?
#
loop_
_entity_poly.entity_id
_entity_poly.type
_entity_poly.pdbx_seq_one_letter_code
_entity_poly.pdbx_strand_id
1 'polypeptide(L)' 'MLLLLMLQRIHVDKKQKKRLDVINKKLGSLRQQLAGSREQADDLDELKDLENQIAKLEAEAAEIKASK' A
#
# COMPACT_ATOMS: atom_id res chain seq x y z
N MET A 1 24.62 8.85 25.75
CA MET A 1 24.52 8.34 24.37
C MET A 1 23.08 8.19 23.85
N LEU A 2 22.06 8.76 24.52
CA LEU A 2 20.65 8.64 24.09
C LEU A 2 20.17 9.75 23.14
N LEU A 3 20.97 10.79 22.87
CA LEU A 3 20.52 11.95 22.08
C LEU A 3 20.80 11.83 20.57
N LEU A 4 21.54 10.81 20.12
CA LEU A 4 21.97 10.68 18.72
C LEU A 4 21.02 9.83 17.85
N LEU A 5 20.11 9.07 18.46
CA LEU A 5 19.15 8.22 17.73
C LEU A 5 17.82 8.91 17.42
N MET A 6 17.59 10.11 17.95
CA MET A 6 16.34 10.86 17.74
C MET A 6 16.42 11.90 16.61
N LEU A 7 17.54 11.93 15.88
CA LEU A 7 17.78 12.82 14.74
C LEU A 7 17.67 12.11 13.38
N GLN A 8 17.28 10.83 13.36
CA GLN A 8 16.91 10.13 12.13
C GLN A 8 15.49 10.53 11.68
N ARG A 9 15.19 11.84 11.72
CA ARG A 9 13.99 12.45 11.15
C ARG A 9 14.12 12.45 9.62
N ILE A 10 13.83 11.29 9.04
CA ILE A 10 12.78 11.13 8.03
C ILE A 10 12.70 12.29 7.02
N HIS A 11 13.61 12.32 6.05
CA HIS A 11 13.36 13.03 4.79
C HIS A 11 12.73 12.05 3.81
N VAL A 12 11.43 11.78 3.96
CA VAL A 12 10.67 11.14 2.86
C VAL A 12 10.67 12.13 1.71
N ASP A 13 11.26 11.74 0.59
CA ASP A 13 11.28 12.58 -0.60
C ASP A 13 9.84 12.92 -1.01
N LYS A 14 9.58 14.18 -1.42
CA LYS A 14 8.23 14.62 -1.83
C LYS A 14 7.64 13.72 -2.92
N LYS A 15 8.47 13.11 -3.76
CA LYS A 15 8.07 12.15 -4.79
C LYS A 15 7.63 10.81 -4.19
N GLN A 16 8.35 10.30 -3.20
CA GLN A 16 8.00 9.05 -2.49
C GLN A 16 6.69 9.21 -1.71
N LYS A 17 6.51 10.36 -1.03
CA LYS A 17 5.25 10.66 -0.34
C LYS A 17 4.05 10.67 -1.31
N LYS A 18 4.19 11.37 -2.45
CA LYS A 18 3.16 11.41 -3.49
C LYS A 18 2.88 10.02 -4.07
N ARG A 19 3.91 9.19 -4.29
CA ARG A 19 3.74 7.81 -4.74
C ARG A 19 2.95 6.99 -3.72
N LEU A 20 3.30 7.09 -2.44
CA LEU A 20 2.61 6.41 -1.35
C LEU A 20 1.13 6.86 -1.24
N ASP A 21 0.85 8.15 -1.43
CA ASP A 21 -0.52 8.68 -1.47
C ASP A 21 -1.33 8.11 -2.64
N VAL A 22 -0.73 7.99 -3.83
CA VAL A 22 -1.37 7.38 -5.00
C VAL A 22 -1.62 5.89 -4.78
N ILE A 23 -0.65 5.17 -4.22
CA ILE A 23 -0.78 3.74 -3.90
C ILE A 23 -1.91 3.52 -2.89
N ASN A 24 -1.97 4.33 -1.82
CA ASN A 24 -3.04 4.24 -0.83
C ASN A 24 -4.42 4.51 -1.43
N LYS A 25 -4.55 5.49 -2.33
CA LYS A 25 -5.82 5.74 -3.05
C LYS A 25 -6.24 4.54 -3.90
N LYS A 26 -5.30 3.94 -4.64
CA LYS A 26 -5.56 2.73 -5.43
C LYS A 26 -5.95 1.54 -4.54
N LEU A 27 -5.25 1.33 -3.42
CA LEU A 27 -5.57 0.30 -2.44
C LEU A 27 -6.98 0.47 -1.88
N GLY A 28 -7.40 1.70 -1.59
CA GLY A 28 -8.78 1.98 -1.15
C GLY A 28 -9.82 1.50 -2.17
N SER A 29 -9.64 1.84 -3.44
CA SER A 29 -10.53 1.40 -4.52
C SER A 29 -10.53 -0.12 -4.70
N LEU A 30 -9.35 -0.75 -4.73
CA LEU A 30 -9.23 -2.20 -4.92
C LEU A 30 -9.84 -2.98 -3.75
N ARG A 31 -9.70 -2.50 -2.51
CA ARG A 31 -10.32 -3.12 -1.34
C ARG A 31 -11.85 -3.00 -1.38
N GLN A 32 -12.39 -1.88 -1.86
CA GLN A 32 -13.84 -1.74 -2.07
C GLN A 32 -14.36 -2.68 -3.16
N GLN A 33 -13.63 -2.80 -4.28
CA GLN A 33 -13.95 -3.75 -5.34
C GLN A 33 -13.90 -5.19 -4.84
N LEU A 34 -12.87 -5.55 -4.06
CA LEU A 34 -12.74 -6.87 -3.46
C LEU A 34 -13.88 -7.17 -2.48
N ALA A 35 -14.26 -6.20 -1.65
CA ALA A 35 -15.41 -6.36 -0.75
C ALA A 35 -16.70 -6.61 -1.53
N GLY A 36 -16.94 -5.84 -2.61
CA GLY A 36 -18.11 -6.03 -3.49
C GLY A 36 -18.10 -7.38 -4.20
N SER A 37 -16.98 -7.77 -4.82
CA SER A 37 -16.83 -9.05 -5.53
C SER A 37 -16.97 -10.24 -4.57
N ARG A 38 -16.46 -10.12 -3.34
CA ARG A 38 -16.62 -11.13 -2.29
C ARG A 38 -18.05 -11.26 -1.79
N GLU A 39 -18.79 -10.15 -1.70
CA GLU A 39 -20.22 -10.17 -1.34
C GLU A 39 -21.09 -10.74 -2.46
N GLN A 40 -20.74 -10.47 -3.71
CA GLN A 40 -21.47 -10.94 -4.89
C GLN A 40 -21.18 -12.41 -5.21
N ALA A 41 -20.08 -12.98 -4.69
CA ALA A 41 -19.66 -14.36 -4.90
C ALA A 41 -19.59 -14.75 -6.39
N ASP A 42 -19.32 -13.78 -7.26
CA ASP A 42 -19.47 -13.92 -8.71
C ASP A 42 -18.31 -14.69 -9.33
N ASP A 43 -17.06 -14.39 -8.97
CA ASP A 43 -15.90 -15.01 -9.62
C ASP A 43 -14.67 -15.15 -8.71
N LEU A 44 -14.25 -16.40 -8.47
CA LEU A 44 -13.11 -16.70 -7.60
C LEU A 44 -11.78 -16.26 -8.20
N ASP A 45 -11.67 -16.21 -9.53
CA ASP A 45 -10.44 -15.81 -10.20
C ASP A 45 -10.26 -14.29 -10.19
N GLU A 46 -11.34 -13.52 -10.32
CA GLU A 46 -11.30 -12.06 -10.14
C GLU A 46 -10.91 -11.68 -8.70
N LEU A 47 -11.41 -12.43 -7.72
CA LEU A 47 -11.08 -12.24 -6.31
C LEU A 47 -9.57 -12.42 -6.06
N LYS A 48 -8.98 -13.50 -6.60
CA LYS A 48 -7.54 -13.74 -6.53
C LYS A 48 -6.74 -12.65 -7.24
N ASP A 49 -7.20 -12.16 -8.39
CA ASP A 49 -6.53 -11.10 -9.12
C ASP A 49 -6.53 -9.78 -8.36
N LEU A 50 -7.63 -9.45 -7.67
CA LEU A 50 -7.71 -8.28 -6.79
C LEU A 50 -6.79 -8.44 -5.57
N GLU A 51 -6.76 -9.62 -4.93
CA GLU A 51 -5.86 -9.91 -3.81
C GLU A 51 -4.38 -9.79 -4.23
N ASN A 52 -4.02 -10.34 -5.40
CA ASN A 52 -2.67 -10.25 -5.95
C ASN A 52 -2.25 -8.80 -6.23
N GLN A 53 -3.18 -7.99 -6.76
CA GLN A 53 -2.92 -6.57 -7.01
C GLN A 53 -2.75 -5.78 -5.71
N ILE A 54 -3.58 -6.05 -4.70
CA ILE A 54 -3.46 -5.46 -3.37
C ILE A 54 -2.10 -5.84 -2.75
N ALA A 55 -1.72 -7.12 -2.78
CA ALA A 55 -0.45 -7.59 -2.21
C ALA A 55 0.76 -6.94 -2.87
N LYS A 56 0.76 -6.78 -4.20
CA LYS A 56 1.84 -6.07 -4.93
C LYS A 56 1.95 -4.61 -4.50
N LEU A 57 0.82 -3.90 -4.43
CA LEU A 57 0.80 -2.49 -4.02
C LEU A 57 1.17 -2.31 -2.55
N GLU A 58 0.82 -3.26 -1.68
CA GLU A 58 1.23 -3.27 -0.28
C GLU A 58 2.73 -3.52 -0.13
N ALA A 59 3.30 -4.42 -0.94
CA ALA A 59 4.76 -4.63 -0.99
C ALA A 59 5.49 -3.37 -1.44
N GLU A 60 5.04 -2.72 -2.52
CA GLU A 60 5.62 -1.45 -2.98
C GLU A 60 5.50 -0.34 -1.92
N ALA A 61 4.36 -0.25 -1.22
CA ALA A 61 4.17 0.69 -0.13
C ALA A 61 5.08 0.38 1.07
N ALA A 62 5.30 -0.91 1.37
CA ALA A 62 6.19 -1.35 2.42
C ALA A 62 7.65 -1.03 2.10
N GLU A 63 8.10 -1.25 0.86
CA GLU A 63 9.44 -0.88 0.39
C GLU A 63 9.68 0.64 0.50
N ILE A 64 8.71 1.46 0.08
CA ILE A 64 8.80 2.92 0.22
C ILE A 64 8.88 3.33 1.70
N LYS A 65 8.16 2.63 2.59
CA LYS A 65 8.22 2.86 4.05
C LYS A 65 9.49 2.32 4.70
N ALA A 66 10.10 1.27 4.12
CA ALA A 66 11.27 0.55 4.64
C ALA A 66 12.59 1.09 4.09
N SER A 67 12.58 1.83 2.98
CA SER A 67 13.70 2.63 2.46
C SER A 67 14.01 3.86 3.37
N LYS A 68 13.84 3.67 4.68
CA LYS A 68 13.80 4.60 5.81
C LYS A 68 15.19 4.88 6.38
#